data_AF-A0A1B7WCX6-F1
#
_entry.id   AF-A0A1B7WCX6-F1
#
_cell.length_a   1.000
_cell.length_b   1.000
_cell.length_c   1.000
_cell.angle_alpha   90.00
_cell.angle_beta   90.00
_cell.angle_gamma   90.00
#
_symmetry.space_group_name_H-M   'P 1'
#
loop_
_entity.id
_entity.type
_entity.pdbx_description
1 polymer ?
#
loop_
_entity_poly.entity_id
_entity_poly.type
_entity_poly.pdbx_seq_one_letter_code
_entity_poly.pdbx_strand_id
1 'polypeptide(L)' 'MRSKFYECGLIMNSMFFYLILKHQLPAKKRRTPPNCILGKGKTLGDIVSPIVNAEEWECLK' A
#
# COMPACT_ATOMS: atom_id res chain seq x y z
N MET A 1 -23.49 26.69 17.85
CA MET A 1 -22.89 26.69 16.49
C MET A 1 -21.82 25.62 16.26
N ARG A 2 -21.23 24.97 17.28
CA ARG A 2 -20.31 23.83 17.08
C ARG A 2 -20.98 22.55 16.59
N SER A 3 -22.31 22.48 16.68
CA SER A 3 -23.05 21.25 16.41
C SER A 3 -23.24 20.89 14.95
N LYS A 4 -23.55 21.89 14.14
CA LYS A 4 -23.73 21.69 12.71
C LYS A 4 -22.42 21.34 11.98
N PHE A 5 -21.26 21.65 12.58
CA PHE A 5 -19.95 21.32 12.00
C PHE A 5 -19.60 19.82 12.13
N TYR A 6 -19.95 19.15 13.24
CA TYR A 6 -19.69 17.71 13.37
C TYR A 6 -20.63 16.87 12.50
N GLU A 7 -21.88 17.30 12.31
CA GLU A 7 -22.81 16.59 11.43
C GLU A 7 -22.42 16.73 9.95
N CYS A 8 -22.03 17.93 9.51
CA CYS A 8 -21.46 18.10 8.17
C CYS A 8 -20.18 17.27 7.97
N GLY A 9 -19.32 17.16 8.98
CA GLY A 9 -18.11 16.33 8.92
C GLY A 9 -18.41 14.82 8.81
N LEU A 10 -19.42 14.33 9.54
CA LEU A 10 -19.88 12.94 9.47
C LEU A 10 -20.55 12.62 8.13
N ILE A 11 -21.33 13.55 7.59
CA ILE A 11 -22.00 13.41 6.28
C ILE A 11 -20.97 13.39 5.14
N MET A 12 -19.95 14.25 5.19
CA MET A 12 -18.86 14.26 4.22
C MET A 12 -18.05 12.96 4.21
N ASN A 13 -17.82 12.36 5.39
CA ASN A 13 -17.10 11.09 5.52
C ASN A 13 -17.95 9.92 4.99
N SER A 14 -19.25 9.89 5.31
CA SER A 14 -20.19 8.88 4.80
C SER A 14 -20.30 8.90 3.27
N MET A 15 -20.41 10.09 2.67
CA MET A 15 -20.49 10.24 1.21
C MET A 15 -19.20 9.80 0.51
N PHE A 16 -18.03 10.04 1.13
CA PHE A 16 -16.74 9.61 0.60
C PHE A 16 -16.58 8.09 0.59
N PHE A 17 -16.96 7.41 1.67
CA PHE A 17 -16.98 5.93 1.72
C PHE A 17 -17.98 5.34 0.72
N TYR A 18 -19.16 5.95 0.58
CA TYR A 18 -20.16 5.52 -0.39
C TYR A 18 -19.66 5.70 -1.84
N LEU A 19 -18.92 6.78 -2.11
CA LEU A 19 -18.28 7.01 -3.39
C LEU A 19 -17.18 5.99 -3.67
N ILE A 20 -16.34 5.62 -2.69
CA ILE A 20 -15.31 4.58 -2.85
C ILE A 20 -15.93 3.21 -3.14
N LEU A 21 -16.98 2.83 -2.41
CA LEU A 21 -17.66 1.53 -2.61
C LEU A 21 -18.38 1.46 -3.96
N LYS A 22 -19.00 2.55 -4.39
CA LYS A 22 -19.74 2.60 -5.66
C LYS A 22 -18.82 2.80 -6.87
N HIS A 23 -17.72 3.51 -6.67
CA HIS A 23 -16.70 3.78 -7.66
C HIS A 23 -15.56 2.78 -7.47
N GLN A 24 -15.83 1.51 -7.82
CA GLN A 24 -14.80 0.49 -8.04
C GLN A 24 -13.87 1.02 -9.16
N LEU A 25 -12.91 1.87 -8.79
CA LEU A 25 -11.84 2.26 -9.69
C LEU A 25 -11.25 0.95 -10.20
N PRO A 26 -11.17 0.75 -11.54
CA PRO A 26 -10.72 -0.52 -12.08
C PRO A 26 -9.39 -0.85 -11.40
N ALA A 27 -9.41 -1.91 -10.58
CA ALA A 27 -8.26 -2.28 -9.79
C ALA A 27 -7.08 -2.39 -10.76
N LYS A 28 -6.09 -1.51 -10.60
CA LYS A 28 -4.98 -1.41 -11.54
C LYS A 28 -4.41 -2.80 -11.73
N LYS A 29 -4.55 -3.35 -12.94
CA LYS A 29 -4.08 -4.71 -13.25
C LYS A 29 -2.58 -4.73 -13.01
N ARG A 30 -2.16 -5.33 -11.89
CA ARG A 30 -0.75 -5.55 -11.59
C ARG A 30 -0.23 -6.56 -12.61
N ARG A 31 1.00 -6.37 -13.07
CA ARG A 31 1.64 -7.37 -13.95
C ARG A 31 1.87 -8.62 -13.13
N THR A 32 1.45 -9.77 -13.66
CA THR A 32 1.80 -11.07 -13.08
C THR A 32 3.20 -11.43 -13.59
N PRO A 33 4.15 -11.76 -12.71
CA PRO A 33 5.43 -12.28 -13.15
C PRO A 33 5.24 -13.57 -13.97
N PRO A 34 6.02 -13.83 -15.03
CA PRO A 34 6.01 -15.12 -15.70
C PRO A 34 6.33 -16.26 -14.72
N ASN A 35 5.78 -17.46 -14.98
CA ASN A 35 5.93 -18.62 -14.09
C ASN A 35 7.41 -18.98 -13.79
N CYS A 36 8.32 -18.66 -14.71
CA CYS A 36 9.75 -18.91 -14.54
C CYS A 36 10.41 -18.07 -13.43
N ILE A 37 9.81 -16.96 -13.01
CA ILE A 37 10.33 -16.07 -11.94
C ILE A 37 9.41 -16.00 -10.71
N LEU A 38 8.27 -16.71 -10.72
CA LEU A 38 7.35 -16.76 -9.59
C LEU A 38 8.06 -17.33 -8.35
N GLY A 39 8.08 -16.58 -7.25
CA GLY A 39 8.74 -16.99 -6.01
C GLY A 39 10.28 -16.94 -6.05
N LYS A 40 10.89 -16.48 -7.14
CA LYS A 40 12.36 -16.34 -7.27
C LYS A 40 12.86 -14.92 -7.02
N GLY A 41 11.96 -13.98 -6.71
CA GLY A 41 12.31 -12.62 -6.36
C GLY A 41 13.12 -12.60 -5.07
N LYS A 42 14.34 -12.08 -5.13
CA LYS A 42 15.15 -11.77 -3.96
C LYS A 42 14.97 -10.30 -3.61
N THR A 43 14.82 -10.01 -2.32
CA THR A 43 14.89 -8.63 -1.83
C THR A 43 16.32 -8.12 -1.89
N LEU A 44 16.49 -6.80 -1.81
CA LEU A 44 17.83 -6.22 -1.70
C LEU A 44 18.58 -6.79 -0.47
N GLY A 45 17.87 -7.00 0.64
CA GLY A 45 18.41 -7.66 1.83
C GLY A 45 18.92 -9.08 1.54
N ASP A 46 18.18 -9.89 0.78
CA ASP A 46 18.59 -11.25 0.40
C ASP A 46 19.86 -11.27 -0.48
N ILE A 47 20.08 -10.20 -1.25
CA ILE A 47 21.27 -10.05 -2.11
C ILE A 47 22.47 -9.59 -1.29
N VAL A 48 22.26 -8.70 -0.31
CA VAL A 48 23.31 -8.01 0.44
C VAL A 48 23.70 -8.76 1.73
N SER A 49 22.81 -9.57 2.30
CA SER A 49 23.03 -10.38 3.50
C SER A 49 24.31 -11.25 3.51
N PRO A 50 24.75 -11.89 2.42
CA PRO A 50 25.99 -12.68 2.43
C PRO A 50 27.27 -11.82 2.34
N ILE A 51 27.14 -10.52 2.03
CA ILE A 51 28.26 -9.61 1.80
C ILE A 51 28.45 -8.70 3.01
N VAL A 52 27.35 -8.26 3.62
CA VAL A 52 27.32 -7.20 4.62
C VAL A 52 26.38 -7.59 5.76
N ASN A 53 26.81 -7.36 7.00
CA ASN A 53 26.02 -7.64 8.19
C ASN A 53 24.73 -6.80 8.22
N ALA A 54 23.68 -7.34 8.86
CA ALA A 54 22.37 -6.69 8.98
C ALA A 54 22.43 -5.25 9.51
N GLU A 55 23.34 -5.01 10.46
CA GLU A 55 23.51 -3.74 11.16
C GLU A 55 24.01 -2.61 10.24
N GLU A 56 24.73 -2.95 9.18
CA GLU A 56 25.35 -1.99 8.27
C GLU A 56 24.37 -1.41 7.24
N TRP A 57 23.21 -2.05 7.02
CA TRP A 57 22.18 -1.59 6.07
C TRP A 57 20.85 -1.23 6.72
N GLU A 58 20.81 -1.06 8.04
CA GLU A 58 19.65 -0.51 8.77
C GLU A 58 19.22 0.88 8.23
N CYS A 59 20.14 1.66 7.66
CA CYS A 59 19.84 2.95 7.06
C CYS A 59 19.00 2.89 5.76
N LEU A 60 18.75 1.70 5.21
CA LEU A 60 17.98 1.46 3.99
C LEU A 60 16.58 0.86 4.25
N LYS A 61 16.24 0.57 5.51
CA LYS A 61 14.87 0.18 5.91
C LYS A 61 13.95 1.39 6.03
#